data_AF-A0A8K0H2X0-F1
#
_entry.id   AF-A0A8K0H2X0-F1
#
_cell.length_a   1.000
_cell.length_b   1.000
_cell.length_c   1.000
_cell.angle_alpha   90.00
_cell.angle_beta   90.00
_cell.angle_gamma   90.00
#
_symmetry.space_group_name_H-M   'P 1'
#
loop_
_entity.id
_entity.type
_entity.pdbx_description
1 polymer ?
#
loop_
_entity_poly.entity_id
_entity_poly.type
_entity_poly.pdbx_seq_one_letter_code
_entity_poly.pdbx_strand_id
1 'polypeptide(L)'
;MVVELKMSEVSGGLSALSQTQLFLPRGIHLSRWENLRGRLQNKERWCCHAKNHNKPSTFTSRFSTAVPLYESPGASFDQYVEDKRRVLKAMFPDGIQLNESEKRIEMPPVNFLFLEMTLVVDVKLTCKSSGEDYPFGVPHAIPKLLELDITKWELQGLHRNYQPPHFALGFKGAIYPDRRGKQSRLRNQTEIQINFVASPAFAIAPHHVLESVAESVCKTMMENMKVRENGRLLADYEKFKREKNKVKNQR
;
A
#
# COMPACT_ATOMS: atom_id res chain seq x y z
N MET A 1 -41.41 6.50 33.58
CA MET A 1 -41.07 5.74 34.79
C MET A 1 -39.55 5.68 34.85
N VAL A 2 -38.97 6.47 35.75
CA VAL A 2 -37.53 6.64 35.94
C VAL A 2 -37.02 5.45 36.74
N VAL A 3 -35.97 4.78 36.29
CA VAL A 3 -35.19 3.88 37.14
C VAL A 3 -33.73 4.27 36.99
N GLU A 4 -33.30 5.03 38.00
CA GLU A 4 -31.92 5.36 38.33
C GLU A 4 -31.42 4.26 39.29
N LEU A 5 -30.31 3.59 39.00
CA LEU A 5 -29.62 2.75 39.98
C LEU A 5 -28.12 2.99 39.95
N LYS A 6 -27.65 3.36 41.14
CA LYS A 6 -26.31 3.79 41.56
C LYS A 6 -25.23 2.73 41.36
N MET A 7 -24.02 3.22 41.10
CA MET A 7 -22.76 2.53 41.37
C MET A 7 -22.57 2.26 42.87
N SER A 8 -22.00 1.09 43.19
CA SER A 8 -21.31 0.82 44.46
C SER A 8 -20.01 0.09 44.17
N GLU A 9 -18.88 0.71 44.53
CA GLU A 9 -17.58 0.06 44.67
C GLU A 9 -17.54 -0.75 45.98
N VAL A 10 -16.99 -1.97 45.94
CA VAL A 10 -16.39 -2.63 47.11
C VAL A 10 -15.10 -3.32 46.65
N SER A 11 -14.04 -3.06 47.42
CA SER A 11 -12.67 -3.52 47.27
C SER A 11 -12.37 -4.84 48.01
N GLY A 12 -11.44 -5.63 47.46
CA GLY A 12 -10.61 -6.65 48.15
C GLY A 12 -11.19 -8.07 48.18
N GLY A 13 -10.46 -9.17 47.94
CA GLY A 13 -9.08 -9.43 47.55
C GLY A 13 -8.82 -10.96 47.49
N LEU A 14 -7.84 -11.36 46.65
CA LEU A 14 -6.98 -12.58 46.68
C LEU A 14 -7.55 -14.01 46.50
N SER A 15 -7.21 -14.64 45.37
CA SER A 15 -6.47 -15.93 45.23
C SER A 15 -6.32 -16.27 43.72
N ALA A 16 -5.15 -16.12 43.09
CA ALA A 16 -4.02 -17.06 42.97
C ALA A 16 -4.20 -18.19 41.90
N LEU A 17 -3.22 -18.23 40.96
CA LEU A 17 -2.82 -19.30 40.02
C LEU A 17 -3.75 -19.47 38.79
N SER A 18 -3.29 -19.35 37.54
CA SER A 18 -2.16 -20.05 36.94
C SER A 18 -1.48 -19.23 35.83
N GLN A 19 -0.15 -19.09 35.95
CA GLN A 19 0.75 -18.71 34.87
C GLN A 19 0.99 -19.93 33.99
N THR A 20 0.63 -19.83 32.71
CA THR A 20 1.27 -20.65 31.68
C THR A 20 2.07 -19.73 30.78
N GLN A 21 3.37 -19.67 31.03
CA GLN A 21 4.36 -19.08 30.15
C GLN A 21 4.46 -19.94 28.89
N LEU A 22 4.12 -19.39 27.73
CA LEU A 22 4.63 -19.88 26.45
C LEU A 22 5.84 -19.05 26.06
N PHE A 23 7.00 -19.67 26.24
CA PHE A 23 8.30 -19.21 25.76
C PHE A 23 8.23 -18.94 24.25
N LEU A 24 8.30 -17.68 23.86
CA LEU A 24 8.68 -17.28 22.51
C LEU A 24 10.21 -17.13 22.45
N PRO A 25 10.90 -17.77 21.48
CA PRO A 25 12.34 -17.62 21.33
C PRO A 25 12.71 -16.18 20.95
N ARG A 26 13.81 -15.73 21.55
CA ARG A 26 14.37 -14.38 21.52
C ARG A 26 14.65 -13.90 20.09
N GLY A 27 14.23 -12.67 19.82
CA GLY A 27 15.15 -11.64 19.32
C GLY A 27 14.99 -11.18 17.88
N ILE A 28 13.97 -10.37 17.58
CA ILE A 28 14.14 -9.13 16.78
C ILE A 28 13.22 -8.06 17.39
N HIS A 29 13.84 -7.01 17.93
CA HIS A 29 13.21 -5.92 18.67
C HIS A 29 12.31 -5.06 17.75
N LEU A 30 11.00 -5.06 18.00
CA LEU A 30 9.99 -4.29 17.24
C LEU A 30 10.10 -2.76 17.38
N SER A 31 10.90 -2.23 18.31
CA SER A 31 10.93 -0.77 18.57
C SER A 31 11.64 0.08 17.50
N ARG A 32 12.30 -0.55 16.50
CA ARG A 32 13.02 0.19 15.45
C ARG A 32 12.10 0.74 14.36
N TRP A 33 10.87 0.22 14.24
CA TRP A 33 9.92 0.62 13.21
C TRP A 33 9.18 1.92 13.53
N GLU A 34 9.06 2.28 14.81
CA GLU A 34 8.31 3.47 15.23
C GLU A 34 9.05 4.80 15.01
N ASN A 35 10.38 4.74 14.84
CA ASN A 35 11.26 5.91 14.73
C ASN A 35 11.53 6.36 13.28
N LEU A 36 10.97 5.69 12.27
CA LEU A 36 11.05 6.12 10.85
C LEU A 36 9.88 7.02 10.43
N ARG A 37 8.98 7.39 11.36
CA ARG A 37 7.93 8.42 11.16
C ARG A 37 8.49 9.86 11.05
N GLY A 38 9.73 10.01 10.59
CA GLY A 38 10.36 11.31 10.34
C GLY A 38 9.71 12.01 9.15
N ARG A 39 8.80 12.96 9.43
CA ARG A 39 8.20 13.95 8.52
C ARG A 39 8.00 13.47 7.07
N LEU A 40 7.00 12.61 6.87
CA LEU A 40 6.35 12.46 5.57
C LEU A 40 5.74 13.81 5.18
N GLN A 41 6.37 14.54 4.26
CA GLN A 41 5.69 15.66 3.58
C GLN A 41 4.68 15.05 2.60
N ASN A 42 3.47 14.81 3.10
CA ASN A 42 2.40 14.18 2.34
C ASN A 42 1.59 15.28 1.65
N LYS A 43 1.58 15.31 0.31
CA LYS A 43 0.70 16.19 -0.48
C LYS A 43 -0.36 15.32 -1.11
N GLU A 44 -1.46 15.15 -0.40
CA GLU A 44 -2.64 14.44 -0.89
C GLU A 44 -3.55 15.45 -1.59
N ARG A 45 -3.99 15.14 -2.80
CA ARG A 45 -5.00 15.93 -3.53
C ARG A 45 -6.10 15.00 -3.97
N TRP A 46 -7.31 15.28 -3.50
CA TRP A 46 -8.53 14.55 -3.79
C TRP A 46 -9.33 15.33 -4.85
N CYS A 47 -9.75 14.65 -5.92
CA CYS A 47 -10.65 15.23 -6.91
C CYS A 47 -11.76 14.22 -7.22
N CYS A 48 -12.99 14.55 -6.86
CA CYS A 48 -14.17 13.73 -7.14
C CYS A 48 -15.07 14.42 -8.16
N HIS A 49 -15.51 13.69 -9.18
CA HIS A 49 -16.57 14.13 -10.08
C HIS A 49 -17.52 12.96 -10.30
N ALA A 50 -18.67 12.98 -9.63
CA ALA A 50 -19.73 12.01 -9.86
C ALA A 50 -20.98 12.72 -10.38
N LYS A 51 -21.65 12.09 -11.36
CA LYS A 51 -22.81 12.64 -12.07
C LYS A 51 -23.90 11.58 -12.18
N ASN A 52 -24.86 11.54 -11.25
CA ASN A 52 -26.03 10.65 -11.23
C ASN A 52 -25.77 9.13 -11.09
N HIS A 53 -26.75 8.42 -10.54
CA HIS A 53 -26.73 6.98 -10.24
C HIS A 53 -26.54 6.05 -11.46
N ASN A 54 -26.83 6.52 -12.68
CA ASN A 54 -26.73 5.72 -13.92
C ASN A 54 -25.47 6.03 -14.76
N LYS A 55 -24.56 6.89 -14.29
CA LYS A 55 -23.28 7.14 -14.97
C LYS A 55 -22.14 6.64 -14.10
N PRO A 56 -21.05 6.16 -14.72
CA PRO A 56 -19.87 5.77 -13.98
C PRO A 56 -19.36 6.97 -13.19
N SER A 57 -19.25 6.79 -11.87
CA SER A 57 -18.59 7.72 -10.98
C SER A 57 -17.10 7.40 -10.98
N THR A 58 -16.28 8.42 -11.21
CA THR A 58 -14.82 8.28 -11.27
C THR A 58 -14.20 8.91 -10.04
N PHE A 59 -13.45 8.11 -9.30
CA PHE A 59 -12.67 8.53 -8.15
C PHE A 59 -11.20 8.40 -8.52
N THR A 60 -10.47 9.51 -8.46
CA THR A 60 -9.02 9.51 -8.65
C THR A 60 -8.36 10.00 -7.39
N SER A 61 -7.44 9.21 -6.87
CA SER A 61 -6.59 9.61 -5.76
C SER A 61 -5.13 9.47 -6.13
N ARG A 62 -4.37 10.49 -5.74
CA ARG A 62 -2.93 10.59 -5.98
C ARG A 62 -2.22 10.73 -4.65
N PHE A 63 -1.13 9.97 -4.50
CA PHE A 63 -0.21 10.22 -3.41
C PHE A 63 1.23 10.22 -3.89
N SER A 64 2.05 10.98 -3.17
CA SER A 64 3.48 10.94 -3.34
C SER A 64 4.14 10.94 -1.97
N THR A 65 5.09 10.03 -1.81
CA THR A 65 5.94 9.96 -0.62
C THR A 65 7.40 10.11 -1.04
N ALA A 66 8.20 10.67 -0.14
CA ALA A 66 9.63 10.82 -0.33
C ALA A 66 10.33 10.49 0.98
N VAL A 67 11.03 9.35 1.02
CA VAL A 67 11.75 8.87 2.20
C VAL A 67 13.26 8.96 1.97
N PRO A 68 14.09 9.18 3.01
CA PRO A 68 15.54 9.18 2.84
C PRO A 68 16.04 7.87 2.23
N LEU A 69 16.96 7.96 1.27
CA LEU A 69 17.61 6.82 0.64
C LEU A 69 19.12 6.92 0.85
N TYR A 70 19.70 5.93 1.52
CA TYR A 70 21.13 5.86 1.78
C TYR A 70 21.78 4.83 0.88
N GLU A 71 22.38 5.28 -0.22
CA GLU A 71 23.07 4.39 -1.15
C GLU A 71 24.51 4.14 -0.72
N SER A 72 25.10 3.04 -1.20
CA SER A 72 26.52 2.75 -1.02
C SER A 72 27.22 2.70 -2.38
N PRO A 73 28.50 3.14 -2.49
CA PRO A 73 29.21 3.19 -3.77
C PRO A 73 29.29 1.84 -4.52
N GLY A 74 29.15 0.71 -3.81
CA GLY A 74 29.15 -0.63 -4.40
C GLY A 74 27.78 -1.29 -4.61
N ALA A 75 26.69 -0.61 -4.28
CA ALA A 75 25.34 -1.16 -4.32
C ALA A 75 24.33 -0.03 -4.46
N SER A 76 24.16 0.48 -5.69
CA SER A 76 23.17 1.51 -5.97
C SER A 76 21.75 0.93 -5.94
N PHE A 77 20.76 1.80 -5.75
CA PHE A 77 19.36 1.42 -5.88
C PHE A 77 19.01 1.02 -7.32
N ASP A 78 19.68 1.62 -8.31
CA ASP A 78 19.50 1.28 -9.73
C ASP A 78 19.88 -0.17 -10.02
N GLN A 79 20.95 -0.68 -9.40
CA GLN A 79 21.34 -2.09 -9.48
C GLN A 79 20.37 -3.01 -8.73
N TYR A 80 19.80 -2.52 -7.63
CA TYR A 80 18.85 -3.27 -6.84
C TYR A 80 17.55 -3.53 -7.61
N VAL A 81 17.03 -2.53 -8.32
CA VAL A 81 15.76 -2.66 -9.08
C VAL A 81 15.85 -3.52 -10.34
N GLU A 82 17.06 -3.86 -10.79
CA GLU A 82 17.27 -4.81 -11.88
C GLU A 82 16.82 -6.23 -11.51
N ASP A 83 16.96 -6.62 -10.24
CA ASP A 83 16.49 -7.91 -9.74
C ASP A 83 14.98 -7.84 -9.44
N LYS A 84 14.18 -7.90 -10.52
CA LYS A 84 12.71 -7.80 -10.45
C LYS A 84 12.11 -8.80 -9.48
N ARG A 85 12.60 -10.04 -9.47
CA ARG A 85 12.11 -11.11 -8.59
C ARG A 85 12.34 -10.76 -7.12
N ARG A 86 13.53 -10.25 -6.78
CA ARG A 86 13.85 -9.79 -5.43
C ARG A 86 12.96 -8.63 -5.00
N VAL A 87 12.83 -7.61 -5.84
CA VAL A 87 12.02 -6.42 -5.55
C VAL A 87 10.56 -6.79 -5.34
N LEU A 88 10.00 -7.58 -6.25
CA LEU A 88 8.61 -8.02 -6.19
C LEU A 88 8.34 -8.86 -4.93
N LYS A 89 9.27 -9.74 -4.55
CA LYS A 89 9.22 -10.49 -3.29
C LYS A 89 9.33 -9.59 -2.06
N ALA A 90 10.14 -8.54 -2.12
CA ALA A 90 10.29 -7.59 -1.01
C ALA A 90 9.02 -6.78 -0.79
N MET A 91 8.41 -6.24 -1.86
CA MET A 91 7.18 -5.44 -1.77
C MET A 91 5.99 -6.30 -1.34
N PHE A 92 5.86 -7.47 -1.96
CA PHE A 92 4.71 -8.35 -1.79
C PHE A 92 5.16 -9.76 -1.39
N PRO A 93 5.55 -9.99 -0.13
CA PRO A 93 6.01 -11.30 0.32
C PRO A 93 4.90 -12.36 0.21
N ASP A 94 3.67 -12.00 0.55
CA ASP A 94 2.56 -12.93 0.81
C ASP A 94 1.69 -13.27 -0.43
N GLY A 95 2.01 -12.72 -1.61
CA GLY A 95 1.23 -12.98 -2.83
C GLY A 95 1.61 -14.29 -3.55
N ILE A 96 0.82 -14.66 -4.56
CA ILE A 96 1.04 -15.81 -5.43
C ILE A 96 1.82 -15.35 -6.67
N GLN A 97 2.98 -15.97 -6.92
CA GLN A 97 3.81 -15.63 -8.08
C GLN A 97 3.10 -16.05 -9.38
N LEU A 98 2.92 -15.13 -10.33
CA LEU A 98 2.34 -15.43 -11.64
C LEU A 98 3.41 -15.60 -12.72
N ASN A 99 4.40 -14.71 -12.74
CA ASN A 99 5.61 -14.80 -13.58
C ASN A 99 6.77 -14.03 -12.93
N GLU A 100 7.89 -13.81 -13.62
CA GLU A 100 9.08 -13.16 -13.02
C GLU A 100 8.85 -11.72 -12.55
N SER A 101 7.87 -11.04 -13.13
CA SER A 101 7.57 -9.62 -12.90
C SER A 101 6.16 -9.37 -12.38
N GLU A 102 5.36 -10.41 -12.16
CA GLU A 102 3.94 -10.27 -11.85
C GLU A 102 3.54 -11.20 -10.70
N LYS A 103 2.73 -10.65 -9.81
CA LYS A 103 2.30 -11.32 -8.58
C LYS A 103 0.85 -10.99 -8.26
N ARG A 104 0.08 -12.00 -7.89
CA ARG A 104 -1.29 -11.86 -7.43
C ARG A 104 -1.31 -11.62 -5.93
N ILE A 105 -1.96 -10.55 -5.50
CA ILE A 105 -1.97 -10.08 -4.11
C ILE A 105 -3.42 -9.91 -3.68
N GLU A 106 -3.75 -10.54 -2.56
CA GLU A 106 -5.00 -10.28 -1.87
C GLU A 106 -4.80 -9.11 -0.90
N MET A 107 -5.55 -8.04 -1.11
CA MET A 107 -5.51 -6.88 -0.23
C MET A 107 -6.28 -7.17 1.05
N PRO A 108 -5.92 -6.56 2.19
CA PRO A 108 -6.72 -6.67 3.40
C PRO A 108 -8.19 -6.31 3.14
N PRO A 109 -9.16 -7.03 3.75
CA PRO A 109 -10.57 -6.74 3.56
C PRO A 109 -10.92 -5.30 3.89
N VAL A 110 -11.81 -4.72 3.10
CA VAL A 110 -12.33 -3.38 3.30
C VAL A 110 -13.79 -3.47 3.67
N ASN A 111 -14.14 -2.83 4.78
CA ASN A 111 -15.50 -2.78 5.29
C ASN A 111 -16.17 -1.45 4.92
N PHE A 112 -17.37 -1.52 4.36
CA PHE A 112 -18.21 -0.37 4.08
C PHE A 112 -19.69 -0.73 4.17
N LEU A 113 -20.53 0.13 4.76
CA LEU A 113 -21.99 -0.11 4.84
C LEU A 113 -22.37 -1.54 5.29
N PHE A 114 -21.66 -2.07 6.29
CA PHE A 114 -21.83 -3.45 6.82
C PHE A 114 -21.50 -4.58 5.83
N LEU A 115 -20.90 -4.26 4.69
CA LEU A 115 -20.38 -5.19 3.70
C LEU A 115 -18.87 -5.31 3.83
N GLU A 116 -18.39 -6.53 3.76
CA GLU A 116 -16.98 -6.84 3.65
C GLU A 116 -16.67 -7.19 2.20
N MET A 117 -15.62 -6.58 1.65
CA MET A 117 -15.11 -6.94 0.33
C MET A 117 -13.60 -7.11 0.37
N THR A 118 -13.11 -8.00 -0.48
CA THR A 118 -11.68 -8.23 -0.67
C THR A 118 -11.32 -7.98 -2.12
N LEU A 119 -10.33 -7.11 -2.34
CA LEU A 119 -9.79 -6.85 -3.67
C LEU A 119 -8.56 -7.74 -3.88
N VAL A 120 -8.59 -8.55 -4.93
CA VAL A 120 -7.44 -9.33 -5.38
C VAL A 120 -6.90 -8.69 -6.64
N VAL A 121 -5.60 -8.39 -6.68
CA VAL A 121 -4.95 -7.67 -7.79
C VAL A 121 -3.74 -8.43 -8.32
N ASP A 122 -3.58 -8.44 -9.64
CA ASP A 122 -2.36 -8.89 -10.28
C ASP A 122 -1.48 -7.65 -10.52
N VAL A 123 -0.39 -7.54 -9.75
CA VAL A 123 0.55 -6.41 -9.84
C VAL A 123 1.73 -6.81 -10.70
N LYS A 124 2.00 -6.02 -11.73
CA LYS A 124 3.13 -6.15 -12.63
C LYS A 124 4.17 -5.07 -12.35
N LEU A 125 5.43 -5.47 -12.37
CA LEU A 125 6.58 -4.63 -12.10
C LEU A 125 7.46 -4.50 -13.33
N THR A 126 7.65 -3.27 -13.78
CA THR A 126 8.47 -2.96 -14.96
C THR A 126 9.59 -2.02 -14.56
N CYS A 127 10.84 -2.42 -14.82
CA CYS A 127 11.98 -1.52 -14.68
C CYS A 127 12.19 -0.81 -16.01
N LYS A 128 12.03 0.52 -16.03
CA LYS A 128 12.30 1.38 -17.19
C LYS A 128 13.63 2.10 -17.00
N SER A 129 14.39 2.25 -18.07
CA SER A 129 15.64 3.03 -18.13
C SER A 129 15.50 4.19 -19.10
N SER A 130 16.56 5.00 -19.25
CA SER A 130 16.71 6.02 -20.30
C SER A 130 15.69 7.17 -20.34
N GLY A 131 14.75 7.24 -19.39
CA GLY A 131 13.80 8.35 -19.28
C GLY A 131 12.71 8.38 -20.35
N GLU A 132 12.77 7.50 -21.35
CA GLU A 132 11.72 7.34 -22.37
C GLU A 132 10.49 6.66 -21.74
N ASP A 133 9.29 7.13 -22.11
CA ASP A 133 8.00 6.63 -21.60
C ASP A 133 7.84 6.68 -20.06
N TYR A 134 8.56 7.60 -19.41
CA TYR A 134 8.38 7.84 -17.99
C TYR A 134 7.03 8.53 -17.73
N PRO A 135 6.30 8.14 -16.66
CA PRO A 135 5.06 8.79 -16.29
C PRO A 135 5.24 10.29 -16.08
N PHE A 136 4.20 11.06 -16.39
CA PHE A 136 4.20 12.52 -16.22
C PHE A 136 4.57 12.90 -14.79
N GLY A 137 5.55 13.79 -14.64
CA GLY A 137 6.05 14.25 -13.34
C GLY A 137 7.25 13.48 -12.79
N VAL A 138 7.71 12.42 -13.46
CA VAL A 138 9.02 11.80 -13.22
C VAL A 138 10.05 12.46 -14.14
N PRO A 139 11.12 13.08 -13.61
CA PRO A 139 12.07 13.76 -14.49
C PRO A 139 12.93 12.79 -15.30
N HIS A 140 13.19 13.10 -16.57
CA HIS A 140 13.98 12.26 -17.48
C HIS A 140 15.44 12.03 -17.01
N ALA A 141 15.98 12.90 -16.15
CA ALA A 141 17.31 12.73 -15.56
C ALA A 141 17.41 11.54 -14.57
N ILE A 142 16.28 10.90 -14.22
CA ILE A 142 16.27 9.71 -13.38
C ILE A 142 16.76 8.52 -14.23
N PRO A 143 17.85 7.81 -13.84
CA PRO A 143 18.44 6.76 -14.67
C PRO A 143 17.55 5.52 -14.80
N LYS A 144 16.89 5.13 -13.69
CA LYS A 144 16.00 3.98 -13.62
C LYS A 144 14.76 4.29 -12.79
N LEU A 145 13.65 3.76 -13.26
CA LEU A 145 12.34 3.87 -12.67
C LEU A 145 11.74 2.47 -12.52
N LEU A 146 11.22 2.20 -11.34
CA LEU A 146 10.38 1.05 -11.08
C LEU A 146 8.91 1.43 -11.25
N GLU A 147 8.28 0.94 -12.30
CA GLU A 147 6.86 1.14 -12.56
C GLU A 147 6.06 -0.04 -12.01
N LEU A 148 4.96 0.27 -11.33
CA LEU A 148 3.98 -0.68 -10.83
C LEU A 148 2.65 -0.45 -11.54
N ASP A 149 2.07 -1.53 -12.05
CA ASP A 149 0.80 -1.52 -12.75
C ASP A 149 -0.09 -2.66 -12.26
N ILE A 150 -1.41 -2.47 -12.35
CA ILE A 150 -2.39 -3.54 -12.09
C ILE A 150 -2.93 -4.02 -13.43
N THR A 151 -2.62 -5.27 -13.77
CA THR A 151 -3.01 -5.87 -15.06
C THR A 151 -4.39 -6.53 -14.99
N LYS A 152 -4.74 -7.07 -13.83
CA LYS A 152 -6.04 -7.70 -13.53
C LYS A 152 -6.44 -7.44 -12.10
N TRP A 153 -7.75 -7.47 -11.85
CA TRP A 153 -8.30 -7.34 -10.51
C TRP A 153 -9.61 -8.11 -10.40
N GLU A 154 -9.95 -8.51 -9.18
CA GLU A 154 -11.19 -9.21 -8.83
C GLU A 154 -11.73 -8.67 -7.50
N LEU A 155 -13.04 -8.46 -7.43
CA LEU A 155 -13.74 -8.11 -6.19
C LEU A 155 -14.44 -9.35 -5.63
N GLN A 156 -14.07 -9.74 -4.42
CA GLN A 156 -14.59 -10.91 -3.70
C GLN A 156 -15.33 -10.46 -2.43
N GLY A 157 -16.13 -11.35 -1.83
CA GLY A 157 -16.85 -11.09 -0.58
C GLY A 157 -18.22 -10.40 -0.74
N LEU A 158 -18.45 -9.69 -1.84
CA LEU A 158 -19.75 -9.05 -2.11
C LEU A 158 -20.77 -10.03 -2.66
N HIS A 159 -21.92 -10.15 -1.97
CA HIS A 159 -23.08 -10.85 -2.50
C HIS A 159 -23.56 -10.22 -3.81
N ARG A 160 -24.07 -11.04 -4.74
CA ARG A 160 -24.42 -10.64 -6.13
C ARG A 160 -25.29 -9.38 -6.21
N ASN A 161 -26.22 -9.20 -5.28
CA ASN A 161 -27.11 -8.04 -5.24
C ASN A 161 -26.39 -6.72 -4.92
N TYR A 162 -25.23 -6.77 -4.27
CA TYR A 162 -24.42 -5.59 -3.92
C TYR A 162 -23.24 -5.38 -4.89
N GLN A 163 -22.99 -6.31 -5.81
CA GLN A 163 -21.94 -6.14 -6.80
C GLN A 163 -22.30 -4.99 -7.75
N PRO A 164 -21.37 -4.06 -7.98
CA PRO A 164 -21.60 -3.00 -8.94
C PRO A 164 -21.72 -3.60 -10.36
N PRO A 165 -22.69 -3.17 -11.18
CA PRO A 165 -22.83 -3.64 -12.56
C PRO A 165 -21.63 -3.25 -13.43
N HIS A 166 -20.92 -2.19 -13.06
CA HIS A 166 -19.65 -1.81 -13.65
C HIS A 166 -18.68 -1.40 -12.54
N PHE A 167 -17.49 -1.99 -12.58
CA PHE A 167 -16.34 -1.58 -11.77
C PHE A 167 -15.09 -1.68 -12.64
N ALA A 168 -14.19 -0.71 -12.53
CA ALA A 168 -12.87 -0.75 -13.12
C ALA A 168 -11.87 -0.08 -12.19
N LEU A 169 -10.75 -0.74 -11.97
CA LEU A 169 -9.62 -0.25 -11.21
C LEU A 169 -8.45 0.05 -12.16
N GLY A 170 -8.02 1.31 -12.16
CA GLY A 170 -6.77 1.75 -12.74
C GLY A 170 -5.77 2.05 -11.63
N PHE A 171 -4.51 1.68 -11.86
CA PHE A 171 -3.43 1.95 -10.92
C PHE A 171 -2.15 2.23 -11.70
N LYS A 172 -1.43 3.29 -11.31
CA LYS A 172 -0.10 3.58 -11.83
C LYS A 172 0.80 3.98 -10.69
N GLY A 173 1.89 3.25 -10.50
CA GLY A 173 2.91 3.51 -9.50
C GLY A 173 4.29 3.73 -10.12
N ALA A 174 5.07 4.61 -9.52
CA ALA A 174 6.41 4.99 -9.98
C ALA A 174 7.32 5.16 -8.75
N ILE A 175 8.33 4.29 -8.61
CA ILE A 175 9.32 4.34 -7.54
C ILE A 175 10.71 4.59 -8.11
N TYR A 176 11.38 5.63 -7.64
CA TYR A 176 12.70 6.01 -8.16
C TYR A 176 13.57 6.77 -7.14
N PRO A 177 14.90 6.65 -7.25
CA PRO A 177 15.82 7.44 -6.44
C PRO A 177 15.92 8.87 -6.99
N ASP A 178 15.39 9.85 -6.25
CA ASP A 178 15.63 11.27 -6.50
C ASP A 178 16.90 11.73 -5.79
N ARG A 179 17.97 11.89 -6.57
CA ARG A 179 19.29 12.32 -6.09
C ARG A 179 19.49 13.84 -6.18
N ARG A 180 18.45 14.59 -6.56
CA ARG A 180 18.53 16.06 -6.66
C ARG A 180 18.48 16.66 -5.26
N GLY A 181 19.60 17.19 -4.81
CA GLY A 181 19.72 17.92 -3.54
C GLY A 181 20.84 17.38 -2.66
N LYS A 182 20.85 17.80 -1.39
CA LYS A 182 21.90 17.42 -0.42
C LYS A 182 21.81 15.95 0.02
N GLN A 183 20.64 15.33 -0.10
CA GLN A 183 20.40 13.94 0.32
C GLN A 183 19.49 13.23 -0.70
N SER A 184 19.88 12.03 -1.11
CA SER A 184 19.07 11.18 -1.97
C SER A 184 17.77 10.76 -1.25
N ARG A 185 16.66 10.76 -1.98
CA ARG A 185 15.34 10.35 -1.48
C ARG A 185 14.74 9.32 -2.41
N LEU A 186 14.17 8.26 -1.85
CA LEU A 186 13.33 7.34 -2.60
C LEU A 186 11.96 8.00 -2.74
N ARG A 187 11.59 8.35 -3.97
CA ARG A 187 10.25 8.83 -4.28
C ARG A 187 9.37 7.67 -4.70
N ASN A 188 8.14 7.68 -4.19
CA ASN A 188 7.07 6.84 -4.66
C ASN A 188 5.91 7.76 -5.05
N GLN A 189 5.48 7.68 -6.30
CA GLN A 189 4.35 8.41 -6.87
C GLN A 189 3.32 7.39 -7.33
N THR A 190 2.08 7.53 -6.89
CA THR A 190 1.02 6.59 -7.21
C THR A 190 -0.28 7.32 -7.50
N GLU A 191 -0.98 6.83 -8.51
CA GLU A 191 -2.33 7.23 -8.87
C GLU A 191 -3.22 5.99 -8.90
N ILE A 192 -4.35 6.07 -8.19
CA ILE A 192 -5.41 5.08 -8.21
C ILE A 192 -6.64 5.74 -8.83
N GLN A 193 -7.27 5.04 -9.77
CA GLN A 193 -8.53 5.44 -10.37
C GLN A 193 -9.55 4.33 -10.22
N ILE A 194 -10.69 4.62 -9.59
CA ILE A 194 -11.81 3.70 -9.49
C ILE A 194 -12.96 4.27 -10.29
N ASN A 195 -13.48 3.50 -11.24
CA ASN A 195 -14.68 3.81 -11.98
C ASN A 195 -15.74 2.79 -11.60
N PHE A 196 -16.90 3.23 -11.10
CA PHE A 196 -17.97 2.29 -10.83
C PHE A 196 -19.36 2.91 -11.03
N VAL A 197 -20.33 2.03 -11.27
CA VAL A 197 -21.75 2.35 -11.20
C VAL A 197 -22.28 1.73 -9.91
N ALA A 198 -22.98 2.50 -9.09
CA ALA A 198 -23.53 2.00 -7.84
C ALA A 198 -24.49 0.83 -8.12
N SER A 199 -24.43 -0.23 -7.30
CA SER A 199 -25.43 -1.30 -7.41
C SER A 199 -26.84 -0.74 -7.17
N PRO A 200 -27.87 -1.24 -7.87
CA PRO A 200 -29.27 -0.90 -7.60
C PRO A 200 -29.68 -1.11 -6.13
N ALA A 201 -29.02 -2.03 -5.40
CA ALA A 201 -29.25 -2.20 -3.97
C ALA A 201 -28.93 -0.94 -3.13
N PHE A 202 -28.13 -0.01 -3.68
CA PHE A 202 -27.81 1.28 -3.08
C PHE A 202 -28.60 2.45 -3.70
N ALA A 203 -29.68 2.19 -4.45
CA ALA A 203 -30.45 3.25 -5.11
C ALA A 203 -31.03 4.32 -4.15
N ILE A 204 -31.25 3.94 -2.89
CA ILE A 204 -31.78 4.82 -1.83
C ILE A 204 -30.64 5.57 -1.10
N ALA A 205 -29.39 5.10 -1.24
CA ALA A 205 -28.26 5.74 -0.59
C ALA A 205 -28.01 7.13 -1.21
N PRO A 206 -27.96 8.20 -0.41
CA PRO A 206 -27.60 9.51 -0.92
C PRO A 206 -26.22 9.47 -1.59
N HIS A 207 -26.05 10.25 -2.65
CA HIS A 207 -24.81 10.31 -3.42
C HIS A 207 -23.56 10.53 -2.55
N HIS A 208 -23.65 11.43 -1.57
CA HIS A 208 -22.54 11.74 -0.65
C HIS A 208 -22.10 10.52 0.20
N VAL A 209 -23.03 9.61 0.50
CA VAL A 209 -22.71 8.36 1.22
C VAL A 209 -21.89 7.46 0.32
N LEU A 210 -22.29 7.28 -0.94
CA LEU A 210 -21.57 6.45 -1.91
C LEU A 210 -20.18 7.03 -2.24
N GLU A 211 -20.06 8.36 -2.31
CA GLU A 211 -18.77 9.05 -2.46
C GLU A 211 -17.86 8.81 -1.25
N SER A 212 -18.38 8.96 -0.03
CA SER A 212 -17.59 8.74 1.19
C SER A 212 -17.11 7.29 1.32
N VAL A 213 -17.93 6.33 0.87
CA VAL A 213 -17.57 4.92 0.80
C VAL A 213 -16.46 4.71 -0.21
N ALA A 214 -16.60 5.23 -1.43
CA ALA A 214 -15.57 5.11 -2.46
C ALA A 214 -14.25 5.76 -2.04
N GLU A 215 -14.31 6.91 -1.38
CA GLU A 215 -13.15 7.58 -0.80
C GLU A 215 -12.50 6.74 0.30
N SER A 216 -13.28 6.16 1.21
CA SER A 216 -12.79 5.27 2.27
C SER A 216 -12.09 4.03 1.70
N VAL A 217 -12.66 3.43 0.65
CA VAL A 217 -12.07 2.30 -0.06
C VAL A 217 -10.74 2.69 -0.69
N CYS A 218 -10.70 3.79 -1.46
CA CYS A 218 -9.47 4.33 -2.04
C CYS A 218 -8.42 4.59 -0.97
N LYS A 219 -8.81 5.25 0.12
CA LYS A 219 -7.92 5.59 1.22
C LYS A 219 -7.35 4.34 1.89
N THR A 220 -8.18 3.34 2.18
CA THR A 220 -7.74 2.08 2.78
C THR A 220 -6.77 1.34 1.86
N MET A 221 -7.05 1.28 0.56
CA MET A 221 -6.13 0.72 -0.43
C MET A 221 -4.79 1.46 -0.44
N MET A 222 -4.83 2.79 -0.46
CA MET A 222 -3.61 3.62 -0.45
C MET A 222 -2.81 3.49 0.84
N GLU A 223 -3.46 3.43 2.01
CA GLU A 223 -2.79 3.28 3.30
C GLU A 223 -2.07 1.93 3.40
N ASN A 224 -2.75 0.87 2.93
CA ASN A 224 -2.18 -0.47 2.85
C ASN A 224 -0.95 -0.52 1.92
N MET A 225 -0.96 0.22 0.82
CA MET A 225 0.17 0.32 -0.13
C MET A 225 1.30 1.22 0.41
N LYS A 226 0.99 2.43 0.89
CA LYS A 226 1.95 3.48 1.32
C LYS A 226 2.94 3.01 2.37
N VAL A 227 2.44 2.35 3.42
CA VAL A 227 3.22 2.10 4.64
C VAL A 227 3.98 0.78 4.58
N ARG A 228 3.41 -0.24 3.94
CA ARG A 228 4.00 -1.59 3.91
C ARG A 228 5.07 -1.73 2.82
N GLU A 229 4.86 -1.15 1.65
CA GLU A 229 5.75 -1.39 0.51
C GLU A 229 7.09 -0.65 0.63
N ASN A 230 7.07 0.65 0.95
CA ASN A 230 8.29 1.45 1.07
C ASN A 230 9.23 0.94 2.17
N GLY A 231 8.67 0.56 3.33
CA GLY A 231 9.45 0.04 4.45
C GLY A 231 10.10 -1.32 4.13
N ARG A 232 9.35 -2.23 3.51
CA ARG A 232 9.87 -3.56 3.11
C ARG A 232 10.91 -3.46 2.01
N LEU A 233 10.67 -2.61 1.01
CA LEU A 233 11.60 -2.36 -0.09
C LEU A 233 12.94 -1.81 0.40
N LEU A 234 12.90 -0.81 1.28
CA LEU A 234 14.13 -0.26 1.88
C LEU A 234 14.85 -1.28 2.78
N ALA A 235 14.10 -2.06 3.57
CA ALA A 235 14.70 -3.08 4.42
C ALA A 235 15.43 -4.17 3.62
N ASP A 236 14.86 -4.59 2.48
CA ASP A 236 15.52 -5.54 1.60
C ASP A 236 16.67 -4.90 0.80
N TYR A 237 16.58 -3.62 0.42
CA TYR A 237 17.71 -2.89 -0.15
C TYR A 237 18.90 -2.81 0.82
N GLU A 238 18.65 -2.58 2.11
CA GLU A 238 19.71 -2.65 3.13
C GLU A 238 20.37 -4.04 3.19
N LYS A 239 19.59 -5.10 2.99
CA LYS A 239 20.10 -6.47 2.90
C LYS A 239 20.95 -6.66 1.63
N PHE A 240 20.48 -6.18 0.49
CA PHE A 240 21.20 -6.20 -0.78
C PHE A 240 22.58 -5.54 -0.68
N LYS A 241 22.65 -4.36 -0.04
CA LYS A 241 23.93 -3.67 0.19
C LYS A 241 24.91 -4.53 0.99
N ARG A 242 24.45 -5.19 2.06
CA ARG A 242 25.30 -6.09 2.87
C ARG A 242 25.83 -7.27 2.06
N GLU A 243 25.00 -7.86 1.19
CA GLU A 243 25.39 -8.98 0.33
C GLU A 243 26.44 -8.56 -0.70
N LYS A 244 26.25 -7.42 -1.37
CA LYS A 244 27.23 -6.88 -2.32
C LYS A 244 28.57 -6.55 -1.68
N ASN A 245 28.56 -6.01 -0.46
CA ASN A 245 29.80 -5.70 0.27
C ASN A 245 30.57 -6.96 0.71
N LYS A 246 29.86 -8.04 1.09
CA LYS A 246 30.52 -9.33 1.41
C LYS A 246 31.22 -9.94 0.19
N VAL A 247 30.59 -9.89 -0.98
CA VAL A 247 31.18 -10.39 -2.23
C VAL A 247 32.44 -9.60 -2.61
N LYS A 248 32.49 -8.30 -2.31
CA LYS A 248 33.69 -7.49 -2.54
C LYS A 248 34.85 -7.83 -1.61
N ASN A 249 34.58 -8.16 -0.34
CA ASN A 249 35.63 -8.48 0.64
C ASN A 249 36.20 -9.91 0.51
N GLN A 250 35.64 -10.72 -0.38
CA GLN A 250 36.11 -12.09 -0.68
C GLN A 250 36.85 -12.21 -2.01
N ARG A 251 36.97 -11.10 -2.76
CA ARG A 251 37.76 -10.98 -3.99
C ARG A 251 39.00 -10.14 -3.72
#